data_AF-G4YQ93-F1
#
_entry.id   AF-G4YQ93-F1
#
_cell.length_a   1.000
_cell.length_b   1.000
_cell.length_c   1.000
_cell.angle_alpha   90.00
_cell.angle_beta   90.00
_cell.angle_gamma   90.00
#
_symmetry.space_group_name_H-M   'P 1'
#
loop_
_entity.id
_entity.type
_entity.pdbx_description
1 polymer ?
#
loop_
_entity_poly.entity_id
_entity_poly.type
_entity_poly.pdbx_seq_one_letter_code
_entity_poly.pdbx_strand_id
1 'polypeptide(L)'
;GIHVAGDNDLVIRTLNTRTPPQAARLWGWFLKCRHMADKVRVGSWMQTSKAANQGSCSLATAAVESGQTLESTPEYLNLAFPRMPQLLQEGLVEWSNRRGDAQVLLVDPEEQQTKT
;
A
#
# COMPACT_ATOMS: atom_id res chain seq x y z
N GLY A 1 4.09 -6.22 -12.38
CA GLY A 1 2.63 -5.94 -12.36
C GLY A 1 2.31 -5.16 -11.10
N ILE A 2 1.12 -4.58 -10.96
CA ILE A 2 0.75 -3.89 -9.71
C ILE A 2 0.40 -4.92 -8.65
N HIS A 3 0.88 -4.69 -7.42
CA HIS A 3 0.68 -5.58 -6.28
C HIS A 3 -0.04 -4.80 -5.18
N VAL A 4 -1.13 -5.37 -4.67
CA VAL A 4 -1.92 -4.73 -3.62
C VAL A 4 -1.65 -5.47 -2.31
N ALA A 5 -1.24 -4.72 -1.30
CA ALA A 5 -1.01 -5.19 0.06
C ALA A 5 -1.93 -4.45 1.02
N GLY A 6 -2.42 -5.14 2.05
CA GLY A 6 -3.23 -4.52 3.09
C GLY A 6 -3.46 -5.43 4.28
N ASP A 7 -3.77 -4.83 5.42
CA ASP A 7 -3.97 -5.52 6.70
C ASP A 7 -5.42 -5.99 6.92
N ASN A 8 -6.38 -5.53 6.11
CA ASN A 8 -7.75 -6.02 6.14
C ASN A 8 -7.93 -7.26 5.25
N ASP A 9 -7.79 -8.43 5.88
CA ASP A 9 -7.92 -9.73 5.23
C ASP A 9 -9.26 -9.92 4.50
N LEU A 10 -10.37 -9.41 5.05
CA LEU A 10 -11.68 -9.53 4.40
C LEU A 10 -11.70 -8.78 3.07
N VAL A 11 -11.20 -7.55 3.02
CA VAL A 11 -11.13 -6.75 1.79
C VAL A 11 -10.19 -7.37 0.78
N ILE A 12 -8.99 -7.78 1.21
CA ILE A 12 -8.00 -8.43 0.34
C ILE A 12 -8.57 -9.70 -0.28
N ARG A 13 -9.19 -10.59 0.51
CA ARG A 13 -9.82 -11.82 -0.01
C ARG A 13 -10.96 -11.51 -0.95
N THR A 14 -11.90 -10.65 -0.56
CA THR A 14 -13.07 -10.26 -1.38
C THR A 14 -12.64 -9.77 -2.76
N LEU A 15 -11.63 -8.89 -2.82
CA LEU A 15 -11.13 -8.38 -4.08
C LEU A 15 -10.36 -9.45 -4.86
N ASN A 16 -9.51 -10.25 -4.20
CA ASN A 16 -8.73 -11.31 -4.85
C ASN A 16 -9.61 -12.40 -5.48
N THR A 17 -10.57 -12.93 -4.72
CA THR A 17 -11.50 -13.98 -5.20
C THR A 17 -12.57 -13.44 -6.13
N ARG A 18 -12.67 -12.11 -6.25
CA ARG A 18 -13.70 -11.41 -7.05
C ARG A 18 -15.12 -11.80 -6.60
N THR A 19 -15.27 -12.18 -5.33
CA THR A 19 -16.55 -12.53 -4.73
C THR A 19 -17.18 -11.26 -4.16
N PRO A 20 -18.39 -10.86 -4.57
CA PRO A 20 -19.04 -9.69 -4.00
C PRO A 20 -19.30 -9.87 -2.49
N PRO A 21 -19.22 -8.79 -1.68
CA PRO A 21 -19.56 -8.86 -0.27
C PRO A 21 -21.06 -9.11 -0.08
N GLN A 22 -21.46 -9.78 1.00
CA GLN A 22 -22.88 -10.03 1.29
C GLN A 22 -23.67 -8.73 1.57
N ALA A 23 -23.01 -7.73 2.16
CA ALA A 23 -23.63 -6.46 2.46
C ALA A 23 -23.83 -5.61 1.18
N ALA A 24 -25.08 -5.46 0.75
CA ALA A 24 -25.47 -4.74 -0.48
C ALA A 24 -24.92 -3.30 -0.54
N ARG A 25 -24.83 -2.62 0.62
CA ARG A 25 -24.26 -1.26 0.70
C ARG A 25 -22.80 -1.16 0.22
N LEU A 26 -22.07 -2.27 0.18
CA LEU A 26 -20.67 -2.33 -0.26
C LEU A 26 -20.51 -2.69 -1.74
N TRP A 27 -21.57 -3.08 -2.44
CA TRP A 27 -21.48 -3.55 -3.82
C TRP A 27 -20.94 -2.49 -4.77
N GLY A 28 -21.40 -1.23 -4.61
CA GLY A 28 -20.91 -0.12 -5.42
C GLY A 28 -19.40 0.10 -5.27
N TRP A 29 -18.87 -0.03 -4.05
CA TRP A 29 -17.44 0.07 -3.78
C TRP A 29 -16.66 -1.12 -4.35
N PHE A 30 -17.17 -2.33 -4.15
CA PHE A 30 -16.58 -3.55 -4.68
C PHE A 30 -16.40 -3.47 -6.20
N LEU A 31 -17.45 -3.08 -6.93
CA LEU A 31 -17.41 -2.97 -8.39
C LEU A 31 -16.40 -1.90 -8.86
N LYS A 32 -16.37 -0.74 -8.21
CA LYS A 32 -15.39 0.31 -8.52
C LYS A 32 -13.95 -0.16 -8.31
N CYS A 33 -13.66 -0.75 -7.15
CA CYS A 33 -12.32 -1.26 -6.83
C CYS A 33 -11.90 -2.37 -7.80
N ARG A 34 -12.80 -3.29 -8.15
CA ARG A 34 -12.51 -4.35 -9.13
C ARG A 34 -12.25 -3.80 -10.52
N HIS A 35 -13.06 -2.86 -10.99
CA HIS A 35 -12.88 -2.22 -12.30
C HIS A 35 -11.53 -1.51 -12.39
N MET A 36 -11.14 -0.77 -11.35
CA MET A 36 -9.81 -0.14 -11.30
C MET A 36 -8.70 -1.18 -11.27
N ALA A 37 -8.82 -2.23 -10.45
CA ALA A 37 -7.82 -3.29 -10.37
C ALA A 37 -7.61 -4.01 -11.70
N ASP A 38 -8.67 -4.23 -12.47
CA ASP A 38 -8.59 -4.82 -13.81
C ASP A 38 -7.91 -3.86 -14.80
N LYS A 39 -8.26 -2.57 -14.77
CA LYS A 39 -7.62 -1.53 -15.62
C LYS A 39 -6.12 -1.44 -15.40
N VAL A 40 -5.68 -1.45 -14.14
CA VAL A 40 -4.27 -1.34 -13.78
C VAL A 40 -3.55 -2.71 -13.76
N ARG A 41 -4.25 -3.79 -14.12
CA ARG A 41 -3.72 -5.16 -14.19
C ARG A 41 -3.03 -5.58 -12.89
N VAL A 42 -3.75 -5.50 -11.77
CA VAL A 42 -3.26 -6.01 -10.48
C VAL A 42 -2.93 -7.49 -10.62
N GLY A 43 -1.66 -7.84 -10.38
CA GLY A 43 -1.13 -9.19 -10.54
C GLY A 43 -1.15 -10.02 -9.26
N SER A 44 -1.18 -9.39 -8.08
CA SER A 44 -1.32 -10.13 -6.83
C SER A 44 -1.94 -9.30 -5.72
N TRP A 45 -2.58 -9.99 -4.78
CA TRP A 45 -3.17 -9.45 -3.57
C TRP A 45 -2.51 -10.14 -2.37
N MET A 46 -2.08 -9.39 -1.38
CA MET A 46 -1.39 -9.93 -0.21
C MET A 46 -1.96 -9.35 1.07
N GLN A 47 -2.27 -10.22 2.04
CA GLN A 47 -2.55 -9.80 3.40
C GLN A 47 -1.23 -9.52 4.12
N THR A 48 -1.11 -8.36 4.74
CA THR A 48 0.05 -7.98 5.55
C THR A 48 -0.31 -7.84 7.03
N SER A 49 0.71 -7.74 7.88
CA SER A 49 0.49 -7.33 9.26
C SER A 49 0.08 -5.85 9.31
N LYS A 50 -0.58 -5.44 10.41
CA LYS A 50 -0.86 -4.02 10.66
C LYS A 50 0.42 -3.20 10.76
N ALA A 51 1.47 -3.78 11.34
CA ALA A 51 2.79 -3.15 11.43
C ALA A 51 3.40 -2.88 10.05
N ALA A 52 3.29 -3.82 9.10
CA ALA A 52 3.71 -3.61 7.71
C ALA A 52 2.91 -2.51 7.00
N ASN A 53 1.62 -2.38 7.35
CA ASN A 53 0.71 -1.41 6.73
C ASN A 53 0.68 -0.07 7.48
N GLN A 54 1.66 0.18 8.35
CA GLN A 54 1.67 1.35 9.22
C GLN A 54 1.72 2.66 8.43
N GLY A 55 2.40 2.70 7.27
CA GLY A 55 2.39 3.87 6.39
C GLY A 55 0.98 4.24 5.92
N SER A 56 0.25 3.27 5.36
CA SER A 56 -1.15 3.47 4.96
C SER A 56 -2.04 3.85 6.16
N CYS A 57 -1.80 3.26 7.33
CA CYS A 57 -2.53 3.60 8.55
C CYS A 57 -2.28 5.05 8.97
N SER A 58 -1.03 5.51 8.95
CA SER A 58 -0.66 6.89 9.27
C SER A 58 -1.32 7.89 8.32
N LEU A 59 -1.36 7.59 7.02
CA LEU A 59 -2.08 8.41 6.04
C LEU A 59 -3.59 8.46 6.32
N ALA A 60 -4.20 7.32 6.62
CA ALA A 60 -5.62 7.26 6.94
C ALA A 60 -5.96 8.06 8.21
N THR A 61 -5.14 7.94 9.26
CA THR A 61 -5.29 8.73 10.50
C THR A 61 -5.19 10.21 10.21
N ALA A 62 -4.19 10.64 9.42
CA ALA A 62 -4.00 12.04 9.14
C ALA A 62 -5.11 12.65 8.25
N ALA A 63 -5.65 11.87 7.32
CA ALA A 63 -6.81 12.29 6.54
C ALA A 63 -8.05 12.50 7.44
N VAL A 64 -8.24 11.62 8.44
CA VAL A 64 -9.31 11.78 9.44
C VAL A 64 -9.10 13.02 10.30
N GLU A 65 -7.87 13.27 10.76
CA GLU A 65 -7.53 14.42 11.61
C GLU A 65 -7.64 15.76 10.87
N SER A 66 -7.21 15.81 9.61
CA SER A 66 -7.25 17.03 8.79
C SER A 66 -8.66 17.36 8.26
N GLY A 67 -9.55 16.37 8.16
CA GLY A 67 -10.86 16.53 7.51
C GLY A 67 -10.79 16.90 6.03
N GLN A 68 -9.61 16.81 5.41
CA GLN A 68 -9.35 17.19 4.02
C GLN A 68 -9.09 15.96 3.16
N THR A 69 -9.47 16.05 1.88
CA THR A 69 -9.00 15.09 0.87
C THR A 69 -7.55 15.45 0.56
N LEU A 70 -6.59 14.73 1.16
CA LEU A 70 -5.18 14.89 0.83
C LEU A 70 -4.90 14.31 -0.56
N GLU A 71 -4.79 15.17 -1.58
CA GLU A 71 -3.98 14.85 -2.74
C GLU A 71 -2.52 14.98 -2.33
N SER A 72 -1.84 13.85 -2.19
CA SER A 72 -0.47 13.79 -1.69
C SER A 72 0.51 13.87 -2.87
N THR A 73 1.19 15.01 -3.01
CA THR A 73 2.46 15.02 -3.75
C THR A 73 3.54 14.38 -2.85
N PRO A 74 4.58 13.76 -3.43
CA PRO A 74 5.68 13.18 -2.67
C PRO A 74 6.34 14.19 -1.70
N GLU A 75 6.46 15.46 -2.10
CA GLU A 75 7.02 16.49 -1.22
C GLU A 75 6.13 16.77 -0.01
N TYR A 76 4.81 16.83 -0.21
CA TYR A 76 3.86 17.05 0.89
C TYR A 76 3.88 15.90 1.90
N LEU A 77 3.98 14.65 1.43
CA LEU A 77 4.08 13.49 2.30
C LEU A 77 5.34 13.53 3.17
N ASN A 78 6.48 13.94 2.61
CA ASN A 78 7.73 14.02 3.35
C ASN A 78 7.71 15.13 4.42
N LEU A 79 7.06 16.26 4.12
CA LEU A 79 6.92 17.40 5.03
C LEU A 79 5.90 17.14 6.15
N ALA A 80 4.72 16.62 5.81
CA ALA A 80 3.65 16.39 6.77
C ALA A 80 3.85 15.10 7.59
N PHE A 81 4.54 14.10 7.03
CA PHE A 81 4.73 12.80 7.65
C PHE A 81 6.17 12.28 7.48
N PRO A 82 7.13 12.77 8.27
CA PRO A 82 8.55 12.51 8.06
C PRO A 82 8.98 11.04 8.17
N ARG A 83 8.16 10.17 8.79
CA ARG A 83 8.41 8.71 8.84
C ARG A 83 7.78 7.92 7.68
N MET A 84 6.97 8.54 6.83
CA MET A 84 6.27 7.83 5.76
C MET A 84 7.19 7.10 4.78
N PRO A 85 8.32 7.67 4.34
CA PRO A 85 9.26 6.95 3.48
C PRO A 85 9.76 5.64 4.11
N GLN A 86 10.14 5.68 5.40
CA GLN A 86 10.61 4.49 6.12
C GLN A 86 9.49 3.45 6.27
N LEU A 87 8.27 3.87 6.64
CA LEU A 87 7.14 2.94 6.81
C LEU A 87 6.72 2.27 5.49
N LEU A 88 6.78 2.99 4.37
CA LEU A 88 6.52 2.41 3.05
C LEU A 88 7.62 1.42 2.65
N GLN A 89 8.88 1.73 2.96
CA GLN A 89 10.01 0.86 2.71
C GLN A 89 9.93 -0.43 3.53
N GLU A 90 9.63 -0.33 4.83
CA GLU A 90 9.43 -1.48 5.73
C GLU A 90 8.31 -2.41 5.22
N GLY A 91 7.19 -1.83 4.77
CA GLY A 91 6.09 -2.58 4.16
C GLY A 91 6.50 -3.31 2.86
N LEU A 92 7.30 -2.66 2.01
CA LEU A 92 7.84 -3.25 0.78
C LEU A 92 8.78 -4.43 1.08
N VAL A 93 9.65 -4.28 2.08
CA VAL A 93 10.58 -5.34 2.51
C VAL A 93 9.82 -6.55 3.06
N GLU A 94 8.82 -6.33 3.92
CA GLU A 94 7.99 -7.43 4.43
C GLU A 94 7.26 -8.17 3.28
N TRP A 95 6.73 -7.42 2.32
CA TRP A 95 6.08 -7.98 1.13
C TRP A 95 7.04 -8.85 0.30
N SER A 96 8.27 -8.37 0.05
CA SER A 96 9.29 -9.12 -0.71
C SER A 96 9.68 -10.42 0.01
N ASN A 97 9.92 -10.33 1.32
CA ASN A 97 10.30 -11.46 2.16
C ASN A 97 9.22 -12.56 2.16
N ARG A 98 7.94 -12.20 2.26
CA ARG A 98 6.83 -13.17 2.22
C ARG A 98 6.68 -13.88 0.89
N ARG A 99 7.17 -13.29 -0.20
CA ARG A 99 7.10 -13.88 -1.53
C ARG A 99 8.23 -14.88 -1.81
N GLY A 100 9.27 -14.89 -1.00
CA GLY A 100 10.53 -15.57 -1.31
C GLY A 100 11.39 -14.85 -2.34
N ASP A 101 11.05 -13.60 -2.69
CA ASP A 101 11.84 -12.73 -3.57
C ASP A 101 12.96 -12.10 -2.72
N ALA A 102 13.95 -12.89 -2.33
CA ALA A 102 15.08 -12.46 -1.52
C ALA A 102 16.12 -11.68 -2.36
N GLN A 103 15.75 -10.53 -2.93
CA GLN A 103 16.66 -9.49 -3.41
C GLN A 103 15.95 -8.12 -3.44
N VAL A 104 15.67 -7.54 -2.26
CA VAL A 104 15.65 -6.06 -2.18
C VAL A 104 17.07 -5.67 -1.85
N LEU A 105 17.85 -5.31 -2.86
CA LEU A 105 19.15 -4.68 -2.67
C LEU A 105 18.93 -3.45 -1.81
N LEU A 106 19.49 -3.47 -0.61
CA LEU A 106 19.70 -2.28 0.20
C LEU A 106 20.61 -1.37 -0.63
N VAL A 107 20.03 -0.39 -1.33
CA VAL A 107 20.83 0.71 -1.87
C VAL A 107 21.06 1.64 -0.71
N ASP A 108 22.25 1.56 -0.12
CA ASP A 108 22.71 2.53 0.85
C ASP A 108 22.72 3.92 0.18
N PRO A 109 22.07 4.94 0.77
CA PRO A 109 22.07 6.28 0.21
C PRO A 109 23.46 6.95 0.20
N GLU A 110 24.48 6.34 0.83
CA GLU A 110 25.85 6.86 0.84
C GLU A 110 26.71 6.40 -0.36
N GLU A 111 26.30 5.42 -1.16
CA GLU A 111 27.12 4.94 -2.29
C GLU A 111 27.06 5.82 -3.56
N GLN A 112 26.22 6.87 -3.60
CA GLN A 112 26.15 7.76 -4.76
C GLN A 112 27.20 8.89 -4.80
N GLN A 113 28.03 9.06 -3.76
CA GLN A 113 28.98 10.19 -3.71
C GLN A 113 30.43 9.88 -4.14
N THR A 114 30.77 8.67 -4.56
CA THR A 114 32.15 8.36 -4.99
C THR A 114 32.22 7.80 -6.40
N LYS A 115 31.74 8.57 -7.39
CA LYS A 115 32.17 8.44 -8.78
C LYS A 115 31.95 9.77 -9.51
N THR A 116 32.91 10.66 -9.39
CA THR A 116 33.21 11.68 -10.41
C THR A 116 34.72 11.70 -10.61
#